data_AF-A0A841F054-F1
#
_entry.id   AF-A0A841F054-F1
#
_cell.length_a   1.000
_cell.length_b   1.000
_cell.length_c   1.000
_cell.angle_alpha   90.00
_cell.angle_beta   90.00
_cell.angle_gamma   90.00
#
_symmetry.space_group_name_H-M   'P 1'
#
loop_
_entity.id
_entity.type
_entity.pdbx_description
1 polymer ?
#
loop_
_entity_poly.entity_id
_entity_poly.type
_entity_poly.pdbx_seq_one_letter_code
_entity_poly.pdbx_strand_id
1 'polypeptide(L)'
;MNDRFEMAEKLLKRVKRLRDGLGDHGDPYEESLLTGVVTPELKIIVKEIFDHLRSVLDYCAREVVEKSVATVSANVYFLITNVTFKKENFKSRIGKLLPGILNNRPDLETVFESFQPFYSTQSVWLAEFATLCNENKHEQLSVSKRSVAKVNSEKREEGKVYVRYTKDDGTYPFENGMPLVLHDGYSENGES
;
A
#
# COMPACT_ATOMS: atom_id res chain seq x y z
N MET A 1 15.74 -25.65 -2.50
CA MET A 1 14.49 -25.34 -3.23
C MET A 1 13.34 -25.15 -2.22
N ASN A 2 13.50 -24.26 -1.23
CA ASN A 2 12.61 -24.23 -0.05
C ASN A 2 12.47 -22.84 0.60
N ASP A 3 12.37 -21.76 -0.18
CA ASP A 3 12.62 -20.41 0.36
C ASP A 3 11.33 -19.61 0.66
N ARG A 4 10.30 -19.67 -0.20
CA ARG A 4 9.14 -18.75 -0.08
C ARG A 4 8.09 -19.17 0.92
N PHE A 5 7.79 -20.46 1.04
CA PHE A 5 6.89 -20.92 2.10
C PHE A 5 7.52 -20.74 3.48
N GLU A 6 8.84 -20.94 3.61
CA GLU A 6 9.55 -20.61 4.85
C GLU A 6 9.47 -19.10 5.15
N MET A 7 9.65 -18.24 4.15
CA MET A 7 9.46 -16.79 4.31
C MET A 7 8.03 -16.44 4.72
N ALA A 8 7.02 -17.03 4.08
CA ALA A 8 5.62 -16.85 4.43
C ALA A 8 5.34 -17.28 5.89
N GLU A 9 5.89 -18.40 6.34
CA GLU A 9 5.79 -18.85 7.73
C GLU A 9 6.46 -17.88 8.71
N LYS A 10 7.65 -17.37 8.38
CA LYS A 10 8.35 -16.38 9.20
C LYS A 10 7.55 -15.08 9.33
N LEU A 11 6.96 -14.60 8.24
CA LEU A 11 6.08 -13.43 8.24
C LEU A 11 4.82 -13.68 9.09
N LEU A 12 4.20 -14.85 8.99
CA LEU A 12 3.07 -15.22 9.84
C LEU A 12 3.45 -15.25 11.33
N LYS A 13 4.62 -15.79 11.67
CA LYS A 13 5.13 -15.75 13.06
C LYS A 13 5.34 -14.31 13.53
N ARG A 14 5.86 -13.42 12.68
CA ARG A 14 6.02 -11.99 12.99
C ARG A 14 4.67 -11.31 13.23
N VAL A 15 3.68 -11.56 12.37
CA VAL A 15 2.30 -11.06 12.52
C VAL A 15 1.70 -11.51 13.85
N LYS A 16 1.81 -12.80 14.19
CA LYS A 16 1.31 -13.32 15.48
C LYS A 16 1.97 -12.63 16.66
N ARG A 17 3.29 -12.48 16.65
CA ARG A 17 4.02 -11.77 17.72
C ARG A 17 3.58 -10.31 17.86
N LEU A 18 3.39 -9.60 16.74
CA LEU A 18 2.92 -8.21 16.76
C LEU A 18 1.50 -8.12 17.31
N ARG A 19 0.62 -9.02 16.88
CA ARG A 19 -0.76 -9.11 17.38
C ARG A 19 -0.80 -9.44 18.87
N ASP A 20 -0.03 -10.43 19.31
CA ASP A 20 -0.01 -10.86 20.71
C ASP A 20 0.59 -9.77 21.61
N GLY A 21 1.46 -8.92 21.07
CA GLY A 21 1.98 -7.73 21.74
C GLY A 21 0.94 -6.62 21.95
N LEU A 22 -0.24 -6.69 21.34
CA LEU A 22 -1.34 -5.73 21.55
C LEU A 22 -2.18 -6.03 22.82
N GLY A 23 -1.79 -7.01 23.63
CA GLY A 23 -2.67 -7.61 24.64
C GLY A 23 -2.27 -7.46 26.09
N ASP A 24 -1.14 -6.82 26.43
CA ASP A 24 -0.66 -6.86 27.82
C ASP A 24 0.14 -5.59 28.19
N HIS A 25 -0.52 -4.72 28.95
CA HIS A 25 0.04 -3.65 29.81
C HIS A 25 0.46 -2.32 29.15
N GLY A 26 -0.52 -1.43 28.93
CA GLY A 26 -0.26 -0.03 28.54
C GLY A 26 -0.16 0.18 27.03
N ASP A 27 -0.89 -0.63 26.28
CA ASP A 27 -0.78 -0.73 24.83
C ASP A 27 -1.38 0.50 24.12
N PRO A 28 -0.71 1.05 23.08
CA PRO A 28 -1.27 1.96 22.10
C PRO A 28 -2.73 1.68 21.69
N TYR A 29 -3.17 0.41 21.65
CA TYR A 29 -4.56 0.04 21.37
C TYR A 29 -5.52 0.41 22.50
N GLU A 30 -5.22 0.04 23.75
CA GLU A 30 -6.04 0.39 24.91
C GLU A 30 -6.08 1.91 25.12
N GLU A 31 -4.94 2.59 24.96
CA GLU A 31 -4.87 4.05 24.99
C GLU A 31 -5.73 4.67 23.89
N SER A 32 -5.68 4.13 22.67
CA SER A 32 -6.50 4.63 21.55
C SER A 32 -8.00 4.40 21.76
N LEU A 33 -8.37 3.27 22.39
CA LEU A 33 -9.76 2.99 22.76
C LEU A 33 -10.27 3.94 23.86
N LEU A 34 -9.45 4.19 24.88
CA LEU A 34 -9.80 5.06 26.00
C LEU A 34 -9.87 6.54 25.61
N THR A 35 -8.93 7.00 24.78
CA THR A 35 -8.84 8.40 24.33
C THR A 35 -9.68 8.69 23.09
N GLY A 36 -10.11 7.65 22.36
CA GLY A 36 -10.74 7.77 21.04
C GLY A 36 -9.77 8.25 19.94
N VAL A 37 -8.47 8.35 20.22
CA VAL A 37 -7.45 8.84 19.29
C VAL A 37 -6.52 7.70 18.91
N VAL A 38 -6.49 7.34 17.63
CA VAL A 38 -5.56 6.32 17.12
C VAL A 38 -4.13 6.86 17.11
N THR A 39 -3.29 6.34 18.00
CA THR A 39 -1.89 6.79 18.12
C THR A 39 -1.06 6.45 16.88
N PRO A 40 -0.01 7.23 16.56
CA PRO A 40 0.89 6.91 15.44
C PRO A 40 1.54 5.52 15.55
N GLU A 41 1.90 5.12 16.77
CA GLU A 41 2.50 3.80 17.04
C GLU A 41 1.54 2.66 16.66
N LEU A 42 0.27 2.77 17.06
CA LEU A 42 -0.75 1.79 16.70
C LEU A 42 -0.94 1.70 15.18
N LYS A 43 -0.92 2.84 14.46
CA LYS A 43 -1.00 2.86 13.00
C LYS A 43 0.18 2.12 12.35
N ILE A 44 1.39 2.31 12.87
CA ILE A 44 2.59 1.62 12.39
C ILE A 44 2.45 0.11 12.59
N ILE A 45 2.01 -0.34 13.77
CA ILE A 45 1.83 -1.77 14.07
C ILE A 45 0.78 -2.40 13.15
N VAL A 46 -0.38 -1.76 12.99
CA VAL A 46 -1.46 -2.23 12.09
C VAL A 46 -0.94 -2.33 10.66
N LYS A 47 -0.22 -1.32 10.18
CA LYS A 47 0.39 -1.35 8.85
C LYS A 47 1.39 -2.48 8.69
N GLU A 48 2.28 -2.70 9.66
CA GLU A 48 3.24 -3.83 9.62
C GLU A 48 2.53 -5.17 9.52
N ILE A 49 1.45 -5.36 10.27
CA ILE A 49 0.63 -6.58 10.22
C ILE A 49 0.06 -6.77 8.80
N PHE A 50 -0.55 -5.73 8.24
CA PHE A 50 -1.18 -5.78 6.92
C PHE A 50 -0.18 -6.00 5.78
N ASP A 51 0.97 -5.33 5.81
CA ASP A 51 2.02 -5.51 4.80
C ASP A 51 2.60 -6.93 4.83
N HIS A 52 2.85 -7.49 6.01
CA HIS A 52 3.33 -8.85 6.14
C HIS A 52 2.29 -9.87 5.67
N LEU A 53 1.01 -9.72 6.05
CA LEU A 53 -0.07 -10.58 5.57
C LEU A 53 -0.22 -10.51 4.03
N ARG A 54 -0.15 -9.32 3.45
CA ARG A 54 -0.22 -9.14 2.00
C ARG A 54 0.94 -9.84 1.29
N SER A 55 2.15 -9.72 1.86
CA SER A 55 3.35 -10.36 1.35
C SER A 55 3.27 -11.89 1.42
N VAL A 56 2.74 -12.45 2.52
CA VAL A 56 2.49 -13.90 2.66
C VAL A 56 1.65 -14.42 1.51
N LEU A 57 0.55 -13.73 1.17
CA LEU A 57 -0.30 -14.11 0.04
C LEU A 57 0.46 -14.08 -1.29
N ASP A 58 1.26 -13.04 -1.54
CA ASP A 58 2.06 -12.94 -2.78
C ASP A 58 3.14 -14.02 -2.88
N TYR A 59 3.76 -14.39 -1.75
CA TYR A 59 4.70 -15.52 -1.70
C TYR A 59 4.00 -16.83 -2.09
N CYS A 60 2.80 -17.10 -1.56
CA CYS A 60 2.01 -18.26 -1.93
C CYS A 60 1.65 -18.26 -3.43
N ALA A 61 1.23 -17.12 -3.98
CA ALA A 61 0.91 -17.00 -5.40
C ALA A 61 2.10 -17.31 -6.31
N ARG A 62 3.28 -16.74 -6.00
CA ARG A 62 4.52 -17.01 -6.72
C ARG A 62 4.92 -18.47 -6.70
N GLU A 63 4.85 -19.08 -5.52
CA GLU A 63 5.21 -20.48 -5.33
C GLU A 63 4.28 -21.41 -6.12
N VAL A 64 2.98 -21.09 -6.18
CA VAL A 64 2.01 -21.82 -7.01
C VAL A 64 2.35 -21.71 -8.50
N VAL A 65 2.68 -20.52 -9.01
CA VAL A 65 3.05 -20.34 -10.42
C VAL A 65 4.35 -21.06 -10.74
N GLU A 66 5.38 -20.96 -9.91
CA GLU A 66 6.67 -21.63 -10.14
C GLU A 66 6.58 -23.14 -10.16
N LYS A 67 5.72 -23.74 -9.32
CA LYS A 67 5.50 -25.19 -9.33
C LYS A 67 4.66 -25.66 -10.51
N SER A 68 3.92 -24.75 -11.14
CA SER A 68 2.94 -25.09 -12.18
C SER A 68 3.42 -24.72 -13.59
N VAL A 69 4.40 -23.82 -13.72
CA VAL A 69 4.81 -23.24 -15.00
C VAL A 69 6.34 -23.17 -15.07
N ALA A 70 6.91 -23.55 -16.23
CA ALA A 70 8.36 -23.59 -16.42
C ALA A 70 9.03 -22.20 -16.42
N THR A 71 8.31 -21.17 -16.85
CA THR A 71 8.82 -19.79 -16.92
C THR A 71 7.88 -18.86 -16.17
N VAL A 72 8.38 -18.22 -15.11
CA VAL A 72 7.58 -17.34 -14.25
C VAL A 72 7.84 -15.88 -14.62
N SER A 73 6.75 -15.12 -14.76
CA SER A 73 6.84 -13.69 -15.01
C SER A 73 7.27 -12.94 -13.75
N ALA A 74 7.85 -11.74 -13.93
CA ALA A 74 8.26 -10.91 -12.80
C ALA A 74 7.08 -10.35 -11.97
N ASN A 75 5.86 -10.41 -12.47
CA ASN A 75 4.70 -9.74 -11.87
C ASN A 75 3.61 -10.75 -11.50
N VAL A 76 3.92 -11.61 -10.54
CA VAL A 76 2.96 -12.55 -9.94
C VAL A 76 2.52 -12.02 -8.59
N TYR A 77 1.21 -11.87 -8.42
CA TYR A 77 0.58 -11.40 -7.19
C TYR A 77 -0.61 -12.30 -6.85
N PHE A 78 -0.92 -12.41 -5.56
CA PHE A 78 -2.13 -13.09 -5.13
C PHE A 78 -3.36 -12.41 -5.71
N LEU A 79 -4.28 -13.25 -6.16
CA LEU A 79 -5.48 -12.82 -6.86
C LEU A 79 -6.49 -12.29 -5.84
N ILE A 80 -6.58 -10.97 -5.73
CA ILE A 80 -7.61 -10.30 -4.93
C ILE A 80 -8.44 -9.41 -5.85
N THR A 81 -9.76 -9.64 -5.82
CA THR A 81 -10.75 -8.84 -6.55
C THR A 81 -11.49 -7.92 -5.59
N ASN A 82 -12.02 -6.80 -6.11
CA ASN A 82 -12.85 -5.91 -5.30
C ASN A 82 -14.29 -6.44 -5.20
N VAL A 83 -15.08 -5.89 -4.29
CA VAL A 83 -16.47 -6.35 -4.03
C VAL A 83 -17.38 -6.19 -5.26
N THR A 84 -17.09 -5.21 -6.11
CA THR A 84 -17.86 -4.94 -7.35
C THR A 84 -17.38 -5.75 -8.56
N PHE A 85 -16.38 -6.61 -8.38
CA PHE A 85 -15.78 -7.38 -9.48
C PHE A 85 -16.75 -8.44 -9.99
N LYS A 86 -16.92 -8.50 -11.31
CA LYS A 86 -17.82 -9.45 -11.93
C LYS A 86 -17.14 -10.80 -12.17
N LYS A 87 -17.83 -11.90 -11.82
CA LYS A 87 -17.34 -13.27 -11.97
C LYS A 87 -16.95 -13.62 -13.41
N GLU A 88 -17.65 -13.09 -14.41
CA GLU A 88 -17.34 -13.37 -15.83
C GLU A 88 -15.92 -12.92 -16.22
N ASN A 89 -15.37 -11.91 -15.55
CA ASN A 89 -14.02 -11.40 -15.80
C ASN A 89 -12.93 -12.17 -15.03
N PHE A 90 -13.30 -13.15 -14.21
CA PHE A 90 -12.39 -13.80 -13.27
C PHE A 90 -11.26 -14.56 -13.97
N LYS A 91 -11.57 -15.35 -15.00
CA LYS A 91 -10.57 -16.06 -15.81
C LYS A 91 -9.54 -15.11 -16.42
N SER A 92 -10.00 -13.99 -16.98
CA SER A 92 -9.10 -12.97 -17.53
C SER A 92 -8.16 -12.42 -16.45
N ARG A 93 -8.67 -12.19 -15.23
CA ARG A 93 -7.86 -11.72 -14.10
C ARG A 93 -6.82 -12.75 -13.68
N ILE A 94 -7.16 -14.04 -13.63
CA ILE A 94 -6.19 -15.12 -13.37
C ILE A 94 -5.09 -15.10 -14.41
N GLY A 95 -5.44 -15.07 -15.71
CA GLY A 95 -4.44 -15.05 -16.78
C GLY A 95 -3.46 -13.89 -16.66
N LYS A 96 -3.91 -12.73 -16.15
CA LYS A 96 -3.07 -11.54 -15.94
C LYS A 96 -2.15 -11.65 -14.70
N LEU A 97 -2.67 -12.12 -13.57
CA LEU A 97 -1.94 -12.09 -12.28
C LEU A 97 -1.20 -13.40 -11.98
N LEU A 98 -1.65 -14.50 -12.58
CA LEU A 98 -1.14 -15.86 -12.40
C LEU A 98 -0.93 -16.52 -13.79
N PRO A 99 -0.01 -15.98 -14.61
CA PRO A 99 0.16 -16.42 -15.99
C PRO A 99 0.51 -17.90 -16.07
N GLY A 100 -0.08 -18.60 -17.03
CA GLY A 100 0.14 -20.03 -17.27
C GLY A 100 -0.66 -20.98 -16.37
N ILE A 101 -1.30 -20.50 -15.30
CA ILE A 101 -2.10 -21.37 -14.40
C ILE A 101 -3.29 -22.01 -15.11
N LEU A 102 -4.07 -21.24 -15.89
CA LEU A 102 -5.26 -21.78 -16.56
C LEU A 102 -4.95 -22.93 -17.54
N ASN A 103 -3.74 -22.96 -18.10
CA ASN A 103 -3.33 -24.01 -19.04
C ASN A 103 -2.72 -25.23 -18.33
N ASN A 104 -1.93 -25.02 -17.28
CA ASN A 104 -1.18 -26.09 -16.63
C ASN A 104 -1.90 -26.69 -15.41
N ARG A 105 -2.69 -25.89 -14.70
CA ARG A 105 -3.39 -26.24 -13.46
C ARG A 105 -4.78 -25.59 -13.40
N PRO A 106 -5.69 -25.94 -14.33
CA PRO A 106 -7.04 -25.39 -14.37
C PRO A 106 -7.85 -25.70 -13.10
N ASP A 107 -7.50 -26.77 -12.38
CA ASP A 107 -8.09 -27.14 -11.09
C ASP A 107 -7.93 -26.05 -10.01
N LEU A 108 -6.87 -25.24 -10.10
CA LEU A 108 -6.64 -24.16 -9.15
C LEU A 108 -7.56 -22.95 -9.37
N GLU A 109 -8.25 -22.86 -10.50
CA GLU A 109 -9.23 -21.80 -10.76
C GLU A 109 -10.29 -21.75 -9.66
N THR A 110 -10.92 -22.89 -9.36
CA THR A 110 -11.96 -23.01 -8.34
C THR A 110 -11.43 -22.70 -6.94
N VAL A 111 -10.17 -23.04 -6.67
CA VAL A 111 -9.52 -22.72 -5.40
C VAL A 111 -9.36 -21.21 -5.25
N PHE A 112 -8.82 -20.51 -6.25
CA PHE A 112 -8.69 -19.05 -6.21
C PHE A 112 -10.05 -18.35 -6.18
N GLU A 113 -11.05 -18.92 -6.86
CA GLU A 113 -12.42 -18.44 -6.87
C GLU A 113 -13.04 -18.43 -5.47
N SER A 114 -12.77 -19.47 -4.67
CA SER A 114 -13.35 -19.62 -3.33
C SER A 114 -12.99 -18.49 -2.36
N PHE A 115 -11.86 -17.81 -2.59
CA PHE A 115 -11.42 -16.67 -1.78
C PHE A 115 -12.04 -15.33 -2.20
N GLN A 116 -12.81 -15.27 -3.28
CA GLN A 116 -13.29 -14.00 -3.83
C GLN A 116 -14.64 -13.56 -3.26
N PRO A 117 -14.93 -12.25 -3.21
CA PRO A 117 -16.18 -11.71 -2.66
C PRO A 117 -17.46 -12.24 -3.33
N PHE A 118 -17.39 -12.55 -4.63
CA PHE A 118 -18.54 -13.05 -5.38
C PHE A 118 -18.82 -14.56 -5.16
N TYR A 119 -17.92 -15.28 -4.48
CA TYR A 119 -18.12 -16.70 -4.15
C TYR A 119 -18.94 -16.86 -2.86
N SER A 120 -18.64 -16.06 -1.84
CA SER A 120 -19.32 -16.10 -0.55
C SER A 120 -19.25 -14.74 0.15
N THR A 121 -20.29 -14.40 0.92
CA THR A 121 -20.29 -13.21 1.79
C THR A 121 -19.18 -13.28 2.84
N GLN A 122 -18.75 -14.48 3.23
CA GLN A 122 -17.63 -14.68 4.13
C GLN A 122 -16.27 -14.42 3.48
N SER A 123 -16.19 -14.23 2.16
CA SER A 123 -14.94 -13.95 1.44
C SER A 123 -14.73 -12.45 1.19
N VAL A 124 -15.69 -11.60 1.60
CA VAL A 124 -15.63 -10.14 1.43
C VAL A 124 -14.45 -9.53 2.19
N TRP A 125 -14.07 -10.11 3.33
CA TRP A 125 -12.95 -9.62 4.15
C TRP A 125 -11.65 -9.49 3.35
N LEU A 126 -11.41 -10.32 2.33
CA LEU A 126 -10.16 -10.28 1.57
C LEU A 126 -10.09 -9.01 0.69
N ALA A 127 -11.24 -8.59 0.15
CA ALA A 127 -11.35 -7.33 -0.57
C ALA A 127 -11.21 -6.13 0.38
N GLU A 128 -11.86 -6.18 1.54
CA GLU A 128 -11.74 -5.14 2.57
C GLU A 128 -10.30 -5.03 3.08
N PHE A 129 -9.64 -6.16 3.33
CA PHE A 129 -8.22 -6.24 3.68
C PHE A 129 -7.35 -5.57 2.61
N ALA A 130 -7.56 -5.86 1.32
CA ALA A 130 -6.80 -5.23 0.25
C ALA A 130 -7.04 -3.71 0.18
N THR A 131 -8.27 -3.25 0.40
CA THR A 131 -8.59 -1.82 0.51
C THR A 131 -7.82 -1.19 1.65
N LEU A 132 -7.86 -1.77 2.85
CA LEU A 132 -7.14 -1.28 4.02
C LEU A 132 -5.62 -1.25 3.79
N CYS A 133 -5.04 -2.28 3.15
CA CYS A 133 -3.62 -2.27 2.80
C CYS A 133 -3.26 -1.11 1.86
N ASN A 134 -4.14 -0.75 0.93
CA ASN A 134 -3.90 0.34 -0.01
C ASN A 134 -4.07 1.71 0.66
N GLU A 135 -5.09 1.89 1.49
CA GLU A 135 -5.30 3.10 2.29
C GLU A 135 -4.09 3.35 3.21
N ASN A 136 -3.60 2.32 3.90
CA ASN A 136 -2.41 2.43 4.76
C ASN A 136 -1.10 2.72 3.99
N LYS A 137 -1.04 2.44 2.68
CA LYS A 137 0.10 2.82 1.83
C LYS A 137 0.06 4.29 1.41
N HIS A 138 -1.13 4.85 1.22
CA HIS A 138 -1.30 6.17 0.61
C HIS A 138 -1.65 7.28 1.60
N GLU A 139 -2.28 7.00 2.74
CA GLU A 139 -2.92 8.06 3.53
C GLU A 139 -2.15 8.54 4.76
N GLN A 140 -1.25 7.77 5.41
CA GLN A 140 -0.87 8.13 6.80
C GLN A 140 0.61 8.06 7.21
N LEU A 141 1.56 7.85 6.29
CA LEU A 141 3.01 7.90 6.63
C LEU A 141 3.86 8.85 5.78
N SER A 142 3.27 9.63 4.88
CA SER A 142 4.01 10.67 4.18
C SER A 142 4.10 11.96 5.00
N VAL A 143 4.84 11.93 6.12
CA VAL A 143 5.49 13.17 6.57
C VAL A 143 6.70 13.37 5.67
N SER A 144 6.47 13.95 4.49
CA SER A 144 7.55 14.44 3.66
C SER A 144 8.18 15.62 4.39
N LYS A 145 9.27 15.39 5.12
CA LYS A 145 10.07 16.44 5.74
C LYS A 145 10.66 17.29 4.61
N ARG A 146 10.03 18.43 4.30
CA ARG A 146 10.60 19.43 3.39
C ARG A 146 11.86 19.97 4.07
N SER A 147 13.03 19.55 3.60
CA SER A 147 14.25 20.31 3.84
C SER A 147 14.01 21.71 3.32
N VAL A 148 14.12 22.69 4.20
CA VAL A 148 13.83 24.11 4.00
C VAL A 148 14.34 24.55 2.63
N ALA A 149 13.44 24.71 1.67
CA ALA A 149 13.78 25.32 0.38
C ALA A 149 13.63 26.82 0.55
N LYS A 150 14.69 27.57 0.24
CA LYS A 150 14.60 29.04 0.18
C LYS A 150 13.76 29.41 -1.03
N VAL A 151 12.73 30.22 -0.77
CA VAL A 151 11.84 30.73 -1.80
C VAL A 151 12.24 32.16 -2.10
N ASN A 152 12.68 32.42 -3.33
CA ASN A 152 12.92 33.77 -3.83
C ASN A 152 11.78 34.13 -4.80
N SER A 153 11.04 35.18 -4.49
CA SER A 153 10.01 35.74 -5.37
C SER A 153 10.51 37.03 -6.01
N GLU A 154 10.57 37.08 -7.34
CA GLU A 154 10.89 38.28 -8.10
C GLU A 154 9.63 38.74 -8.85
N LYS A 155 9.23 39.99 -8.66
CA LYS A 155 8.13 40.62 -9.40
C LYS A 155 8.73 41.44 -10.53
N ARG A 156 8.39 41.10 -11.79
CA ARG A 156 8.80 41.89 -12.97
C ARG A 156 7.63 42.71 -13.52
N GLU A 157 7.94 43.73 -14.32
CA GLU A 157 7.06 44.83 -14.77
C GLU A 157 5.80 44.44 -15.60
N GLU A 158 5.38 43.19 -15.62
CA GLU A 158 4.10 42.75 -16.22
C GLU A 158 3.15 42.09 -15.22
N GLY A 159 3.36 42.29 -13.91
CA GLY A 159 2.50 41.68 -12.88
C GLY A 159 2.69 40.17 -12.72
N LYS A 160 3.63 39.56 -13.46
CA LYS A 160 4.04 38.16 -13.31
C LYS A 160 5.01 38.03 -12.14
N VAL A 161 4.64 37.20 -11.16
CA VAL A 161 5.49 36.85 -10.02
C VAL A 161 6.20 35.54 -10.35
N TYR A 162 7.52 35.57 -10.39
CA TYR A 162 8.34 34.39 -10.59
C TYR A 162 8.81 33.88 -9.23
N VAL A 163 8.39 32.66 -8.88
CA VAL A 163 8.79 32.00 -7.62
C VAL A 163 9.82 30.93 -7.95
N ARG A 164 11.03 31.07 -7.40
CA ARG A 164 12.11 30.09 -7.54
C ARG A 164 12.37 29.40 -6.20
N TYR A 165 12.38 28.06 -6.24
CA TYR A 165 12.72 27.21 -5.11
C TYR A 165 14.16 26.69 -5.27
N THR A 166 15.01 26.91 -4.27
CA THR A 166 16.38 26.39 -4.25
C THR A 166 16.70 25.73 -2.91
N LYS A 167 17.45 24.63 -2.93
CA LYS A 167 18.09 24.07 -1.74
C LYS A 167 19.25 24.97 -1.26
N ASP A 168 19.74 24.76 -0.04
CA ASP A 168 20.87 25.52 0.51
C ASP A 168 22.19 25.35 -0.27
N ASP A 169 22.33 24.27 -1.03
CA ASP A 169 23.45 23.99 -1.93
C ASP A 169 23.30 24.63 -3.32
N GLY A 170 22.25 25.43 -3.55
CA GLY A 170 21.96 26.09 -4.82
C GLY A 170 21.32 25.19 -5.88
N THR A 171 21.09 23.91 -5.58
CA THR A 171 20.45 22.97 -6.52
C THR A 171 18.92 23.10 -6.51
N TYR A 172 18.30 22.73 -7.63
CA TYR A 172 16.85 22.75 -7.76
C TYR A 172 16.25 21.55 -7.01
N PRO A 173 15.23 21.74 -6.15
CA PRO A 173 14.75 20.66 -5.29
C PRO A 173 13.92 19.59 -6.00
N PHE A 174 13.59 19.79 -7.28
CA PHE A 174 12.71 18.89 -8.04
C PHE A 174 13.43 18.39 -9.30
N GLU A 175 13.71 17.08 -9.37
CA GLU A 175 14.37 16.46 -10.52
C GLU A 175 13.44 16.28 -11.73
N ASN A 176 12.12 16.21 -11.53
CA ASN A 176 11.13 15.85 -12.56
C ASN A 176 10.07 16.94 -12.82
N GLY A 177 10.45 18.22 -12.73
CA GLY A 177 9.53 19.35 -12.86
C GLY A 177 8.76 19.65 -11.57
N MET A 178 8.13 20.83 -11.53
CA MET A 178 7.43 21.29 -10.32
C MET A 178 6.18 20.43 -10.06
N PRO A 179 6.03 19.83 -8.86
CA PRO A 179 4.76 19.24 -8.49
C PRO A 179 3.67 20.31 -8.45
N LEU A 180 2.43 19.92 -8.74
CA LEU A 180 1.26 20.79 -8.56
C LEU A 180 1.18 21.21 -7.08
N VAL A 181 1.41 22.49 -6.82
CA VAL A 181 1.26 23.09 -5.50
C VAL A 181 -0.04 23.87 -5.47
N LEU A 182 -1.00 23.42 -4.66
CA LEU A 182 -2.17 24.21 -4.32
C LEU A 182 -1.70 25.35 -3.40
N HIS A 183 -1.87 26.59 -3.83
CA HIS A 183 -1.66 27.76 -2.98
C HIS A 183 -3.00 28.15 -2.36
N ASP A 184 -3.20 27.82 -1.08
CA ASP A 184 -4.26 28.43 -0.29
C ASP A 184 -3.86 29.86 0.05
N GLY A 185 -4.56 30.82 -0.55
CA GLY A 185 -4.69 32.19 -0.07
C GLY A 185 -3.46 33.10 -0.18
N TYR A 186 -3.53 34.08 -1.08
CA TYR A 186 -2.90 35.37 -0.83
C TYR A 186 -3.56 35.98 0.42
N SER A 187 -2.80 36.18 1.51
CA SER A 187 -3.17 37.18 2.51
C SER A 187 -2.71 38.54 1.99
N GLU A 188 -3.64 39.30 1.43
CA GLU A 188 -3.49 40.74 1.30
C GLU A 188 -3.45 41.39 2.69
N ASN A 189 -2.47 42.30 2.86
CA ASN A 189 -2.40 43.43 3.79
C ASN A 189 -1.78 43.22 5.19
N GLY A 190 -0.85 44.15 5.52
CA GLY A 190 -0.56 44.54 6.90
C GLY A 190 0.86 45.03 7.19
N GLU A 191 1.14 46.28 6.82
CA GLU A 191 2.13 47.24 7.37
C GLU A 191 3.11 46.82 8.49
N SER A 192 4.39 47.14 8.29
CA SER A 192 5.17 48.10 9.11
C SER A 192 6.46 48.50 8.40
#